data_AF-A0A7M7KVM5-F1
#
_entry.id   AF-A0A7M7KVM5-F1
#
_cell.length_a   1.000
_cell.length_b   1.000
_cell.length_c   1.000
_cell.angle_alpha   90.00
_cell.angle_beta   90.00
_cell.angle_gamma   90.00
#
_symmetry.space_group_name_H-M   'P 1'
#
loop_
_entity.id
_entity.type
_entity.pdbx_description
1 polymer ?
#
loop_
_entity_poly.entity_id
_entity_poly.type
_entity_poly.pdbx_seq_one_letter_code
_entity_poly.pdbx_strand_id
1 'polypeptide(L)'
;MASFHYSIKSGKKGSARRHANYIDRKGSHSDKEDLIQTGHGNMPEWAGDDPKRFSSVADKHERANGAVYREHEITLPSELSTEQQVELADRLAKNLAGIKPYQYALHAPEGKLGGDPNPHIHLMCSDRLPDGIP
;
A
#
# COMPACT_ATOMS: atom_id res chain seq x y z
N MET A 1 -23.79 5.80 0.70
CA MET A 1 -23.80 6.36 -0.68
C MET A 1 -22.44 6.07 -1.29
N ALA A 2 -22.38 5.36 -2.41
CA ALA A 2 -21.12 5.10 -3.11
C ALA A 2 -20.39 6.43 -3.37
N SER A 3 -19.16 6.54 -2.86
CA SER A 3 -18.26 7.66 -3.16
C SER A 3 -16.99 7.11 -3.78
N PHE A 4 -16.56 7.74 -4.87
CA PHE A 4 -15.29 7.41 -5.52
C PHE A 4 -14.23 8.41 -5.07
N HIS A 5 -13.16 7.90 -4.49
CA HIS A 5 -11.98 8.68 -4.19
C HIS A 5 -10.74 7.93 -4.65
N TYR A 6 -9.88 8.64 -5.39
CA TYR A 6 -8.58 8.17 -5.77
C TYR A 6 -7.58 9.32 -5.68
N SER A 7 -6.56 9.17 -4.84
CA SER A 7 -5.45 10.12 -4.75
C SER A 7 -4.10 9.43 -4.94
N ILE A 8 -3.12 10.19 -5.44
CA ILE A 8 -1.74 9.75 -5.57
C ILE A 8 -0.84 10.70 -4.80
N LYS A 9 -0.01 10.14 -3.92
CA LYS A 9 0.93 10.90 -3.08
C LYS A 9 2.36 10.41 -3.28
N SER A 10 3.34 11.26 -2.97
CA SER A 10 4.76 10.90 -3.02
C SER A 10 5.32 10.75 -1.61
N GLY A 11 5.93 9.62 -1.32
CA GLY A 11 6.68 9.41 -0.09
C GLY A 11 8.11 9.90 -0.22
N LYS A 12 8.56 10.75 0.72
CA LYS A 12 9.93 11.29 0.73
C LYS A 12 10.93 10.27 1.28
N LYS A 13 12.23 10.50 1.03
CA LYS A 13 13.31 9.73 1.65
C LYS A 13 13.14 9.61 3.17
N GLY A 14 13.21 8.39 3.69
CA GLY A 14 13.14 8.09 5.11
C GLY A 14 11.72 7.90 5.66
N SER A 15 10.69 7.88 4.80
CA SER A 15 9.30 7.66 5.23
C SER A 15 8.71 6.29 4.84
N ALA A 16 9.32 5.54 3.92
CA ALA A 16 8.73 4.33 3.37
C ALA A 16 8.52 3.24 4.42
N ARG A 17 9.54 2.90 5.22
CA ARG A 17 9.41 1.88 6.28
C ARG A 17 8.35 2.25 7.30
N ARG A 18 8.29 3.53 7.69
CA ARG A 18 7.28 4.04 8.62
C ARG A 18 5.89 3.88 8.02
N HIS A 19 5.71 4.24 6.76
CA HIS A 19 4.43 4.14 6.07
C HIS A 19 4.01 2.68 5.84
N ALA A 20 4.95 1.80 5.47
CA ALA A 20 4.73 0.37 5.35
C ALA A 20 4.20 -0.23 6.67
N ASN A 21 4.79 0.14 7.81
CA ASN A 21 4.27 -0.29 9.12
C ASN A 21 2.88 0.29 9.43
N TYR A 22 2.60 1.52 9.01
CA TYR A 22 1.29 2.15 9.19
C TYR A 22 0.19 1.44 8.40
N ILE A 23 0.44 1.10 7.13
CA ILE A 23 -0.54 0.40 6.29
C ILE A 23 -0.70 -1.06 6.73
N ASP A 24 0.35 -1.71 7.22
CA ASP A 24 0.28 -3.09 7.73
C ASP A 24 -0.28 -3.21 9.17
N ARG A 25 -0.63 -2.09 9.82
CA ARG A 25 -0.98 -2.05 11.26
C ARG A 25 0.07 -2.74 12.14
N LYS A 26 1.36 -2.45 11.90
CA LYS A 26 2.48 -3.01 12.66
C LYS A 26 3.10 -1.96 13.59
N GLY A 27 3.67 -2.42 14.71
CA GLY A 27 4.30 -1.56 15.70
C GLY A 27 3.26 -0.71 16.44
N SER A 28 3.44 0.61 16.48
CA SER A 28 2.54 1.56 17.16
C SER A 28 1.14 1.71 16.54
N HIS A 29 0.77 0.80 15.62
CA HIS A 29 -0.51 0.79 14.91
C HIS A 29 -1.23 -0.55 15.02
N SER A 30 -0.72 -1.48 15.82
CA SER A 30 -1.26 -2.85 15.97
C SER A 30 -2.56 -2.92 16.78
N ASP A 31 -2.93 -1.83 17.44
CA ASP A 31 -4.18 -1.66 18.18
C ASP A 31 -5.38 -1.39 17.27
N LYS A 32 -5.15 -1.12 15.98
CA LYS A 32 -6.21 -0.88 15.00
C LYS A 32 -6.67 -2.19 14.37
N GLU A 33 -7.96 -2.49 14.54
CA GLU A 33 -8.60 -3.72 14.06
C GLU A 33 -9.29 -3.53 12.69
N ASP A 34 -8.95 -2.47 11.95
CA ASP A 34 -9.58 -2.11 10.66
C ASP A 34 -8.83 -2.67 9.43
N LEU A 35 -7.79 -3.49 9.64
CA LEU A 35 -7.03 -4.12 8.56
C LEU A 35 -7.73 -5.39 8.05
N ILE A 36 -8.08 -5.40 6.77
CA ILE A 36 -8.76 -6.53 6.13
C ILE A 36 -7.77 -7.47 5.43
N GLN A 37 -6.87 -6.91 4.62
CA GLN A 37 -5.92 -7.67 3.81
C GLN A 37 -4.63 -6.88 3.62
N THR A 38 -3.51 -7.60 3.53
CA THR A 38 -2.24 -7.05 3.02
C THR A 38 -1.74 -7.89 1.87
N GLY A 39 -0.91 -7.31 1.01
CA GLY A 39 -0.23 -8.05 -0.04
C GLY A 39 0.95 -7.28 -0.57
N HIS A 40 1.82 -7.96 -1.29
CA HIS A 40 2.98 -7.37 -1.93
C HIS A 40 3.33 -8.20 -3.17
N GLY A 41 4.22 -7.66 -3.99
CA GLY A 41 4.71 -8.37 -5.16
C GLY A 41 5.85 -7.64 -5.84
N ASN A 42 6.44 -8.33 -6.82
CA ASN A 42 7.56 -7.84 -7.62
C ASN A 42 8.77 -7.40 -6.77
N MET A 43 8.98 -8.02 -5.60
CA MET A 43 10.15 -7.75 -4.78
C MET A 43 11.41 -8.22 -5.51
N PRO A 44 12.49 -7.42 -5.54
CA PRO A 44 13.76 -7.87 -6.12
C PRO A 44 14.36 -8.99 -5.26
N GLU A 45 15.20 -9.83 -5.86
CA GLU A 45 15.78 -11.01 -5.19
C GLU A 45 16.49 -10.66 -3.88
N TRP A 46 17.24 -9.55 -3.85
CA TRP A 46 17.91 -9.07 -2.65
C TRP A 46 16.96 -8.72 -1.50
N ALA A 47 15.68 -8.44 -1.78
CA ALA A 47 14.68 -8.19 -0.76
C ALA A 47 14.10 -9.49 -0.18
N GLY A 48 14.27 -10.64 -0.85
CA GLY A 48 13.86 -11.95 -0.34
C GLY A 48 12.37 -12.05 -0.05
N ASP A 49 11.53 -11.47 -0.93
CA ASP A 49 10.08 -11.35 -0.76
C ASP A 49 9.65 -10.60 0.54
N ASP A 50 10.52 -9.73 1.07
CA ASP A 50 10.23 -8.90 2.24
C ASP A 50 10.04 -7.41 1.85
N PRO A 51 8.79 -6.90 1.79
CA PRO A 51 8.52 -5.51 1.47
C PRO A 51 9.05 -4.53 2.53
N LYS A 52 9.25 -4.97 3.78
CA LYS A 52 9.86 -4.13 4.83
C LYS A 52 11.36 -3.98 4.60
N ARG A 53 12.03 -5.05 4.19
CA ARG A 53 13.44 -4.99 3.79
C ARG A 53 13.61 -4.07 2.59
N PHE A 54 12.77 -4.23 1.57
CA PHE A 54 12.73 -3.32 0.42
C PHE A 54 12.57 -1.85 0.85
N SER A 55 11.52 -1.54 1.62
CA SER A 55 11.24 -0.18 2.09
C SER A 55 12.39 0.41 2.91
N SER A 56 13.04 -0.41 3.76
CA SER A 56 14.15 0.04 4.60
C SER A 56 15.40 0.37 3.78
N VAL A 57 15.71 -0.43 2.76
CA VAL A 57 16.83 -0.18 1.83
C VAL A 57 16.53 1.05 0.97
N ALA A 58 15.31 1.16 0.44
CA ALA A 58 14.90 2.30 -0.37
C ALA A 58 14.98 3.62 0.43
N ASP A 59 14.53 3.64 1.69
CA ASP A 59 14.68 4.80 2.58
C ASP A 59 16.14 5.21 2.80
N LYS A 60 17.06 4.24 2.90
CA LYS A 60 18.48 4.51 3.13
C LYS A 60 19.17 5.04 1.88
N HIS A 61 18.86 4.45 0.72
CA HIS A 61 19.65 4.60 -0.51
C HIS A 61 19.05 5.53 -1.56
N GLU A 62 17.76 5.90 -1.47
CA GLU A 62 17.18 6.90 -2.37
C GLU A 62 17.89 8.28 -2.19
N ARG A 63 17.88 9.13 -3.22
CA ARG A 63 18.47 10.47 -3.13
C ARG A 63 17.68 11.36 -2.17
N ALA A 64 18.31 12.39 -1.61
CA ALA A 64 17.70 13.25 -0.57
C ALA A 64 16.32 13.85 -0.97
N ASN A 65 16.18 14.28 -2.23
CA ASN A 65 14.93 14.86 -2.77
C ASN A 65 14.18 13.86 -3.68
N GLY A 66 14.41 12.56 -3.49
CA GLY A 66 13.75 11.49 -4.24
C GLY A 66 12.43 11.06 -3.61
N ALA A 67 11.51 10.60 -4.46
CA ALA A 67 10.32 9.88 -4.02
C ALA A 67 10.69 8.40 -3.85
N VAL A 68 10.59 7.87 -2.62
CA VAL A 68 10.91 6.47 -2.33
C VAL A 68 9.80 5.54 -2.82
N TYR A 69 8.55 6.03 -2.77
CA TYR A 69 7.37 5.33 -3.26
C TYR A 69 6.31 6.34 -3.72
N ARG A 70 5.40 5.88 -4.57
CA ARG A 70 4.10 6.50 -4.83
C ARG A 70 3.05 5.76 -4.03
N GLU A 71 2.19 6.50 -3.35
CA GLU A 71 1.03 5.94 -2.67
C GLU A 71 -0.20 6.19 -3.52
N HIS A 72 -0.93 5.13 -3.84
CA HIS A 72 -2.27 5.17 -4.36
C HIS A 72 -3.24 4.93 -3.21
N GLU A 73 -4.10 5.90 -2.91
CA GLU A 73 -5.17 5.76 -1.91
C GLU A 73 -6.51 5.71 -2.63
N ILE A 74 -7.22 4.59 -2.52
CA ILE A 74 -8.38 4.27 -3.37
C ILE A 74 -9.53 3.78 -2.49
N THR A 75 -10.65 4.50 -2.48
CA THR A 75 -11.88 4.03 -1.82
C THR A 75 -12.54 2.93 -2.64
N LEU A 76 -12.99 1.88 -1.98
CA LEU A 76 -13.79 0.80 -2.56
C LEU A 76 -15.28 1.00 -2.25
N PRO A 77 -16.19 0.48 -3.09
CA PRO A 77 -17.61 0.52 -2.77
C PRO A 77 -17.93 -0.31 -1.53
N SER A 78 -18.62 0.29 -0.55
CA SER A 78 -19.01 -0.39 0.69
C SER A 78 -20.17 -1.38 0.48
N GLU A 79 -20.84 -1.31 -0.67
CA GLU A 79 -21.89 -2.25 -1.08
C GLU A 79 -21.33 -3.63 -1.50
N LEU A 80 -20.03 -3.73 -1.75
CA LEU A 80 -19.36 -5.01 -2.02
C LEU A 80 -19.17 -5.80 -0.72
N SER A 81 -19.34 -7.13 -0.81
CA SER A 81 -18.90 -8.04 0.26
C SER A 81 -17.38 -7.91 0.51
N THR A 82 -16.93 -8.28 1.70
CA THR A 82 -15.51 -8.26 2.05
C THR A 82 -14.68 -9.08 1.07
N GLU A 83 -15.18 -10.24 0.63
CA GLU A 83 -14.52 -11.09 -0.35
C GLU A 83 -14.34 -10.38 -1.70
N GLN A 84 -15.38 -9.69 -2.19
CA GLN A 84 -15.31 -8.89 -3.41
C GLN A 84 -14.39 -7.68 -3.27
N GLN A 85 -14.34 -7.05 -2.09
CA GLN A 85 -13.40 -5.96 -1.80
C GLN A 85 -11.95 -6.46 -1.82
N VAL A 86 -11.68 -7.64 -1.24
CA VAL A 86 -10.36 -8.26 -1.25
C VAL A 86 -9.93 -8.60 -2.68
N GLU A 87 -10.80 -9.22 -3.48
CA GLU A 87 -10.53 -9.54 -4.89
C GLU A 87 -10.25 -8.25 -5.69
N LEU A 88 -11.09 -7.23 -5.52
CA LEU A 88 -10.92 -5.94 -6.18
C LEU A 88 -9.60 -5.26 -5.76
N ALA A 89 -9.25 -5.33 -4.47
CA ALA A 89 -8.04 -4.74 -3.94
C ALA A 89 -6.77 -5.39 -4.51
N ASP A 90 -6.72 -6.71 -4.51
CA ASP A 90 -5.60 -7.46 -5.10
C ASP A 90 -5.45 -7.15 -6.59
N ARG A 91 -6.56 -7.16 -7.34
CA ARG A 91 -6.57 -6.85 -8.78
C ARG A 91 -6.12 -5.42 -9.06
N LEU A 92 -6.61 -4.43 -8.32
CA LEU A 92 -6.20 -3.03 -8.47
C LEU A 92 -4.72 -2.85 -8.14
N ALA A 93 -4.24 -3.45 -7.04
CA ALA A 93 -2.84 -3.38 -6.63
C ALA A 93 -1.91 -3.93 -7.73
N LYS A 94 -2.19 -5.13 -8.23
CA LYS A 94 -1.43 -5.76 -9.32
C LYS A 94 -1.44 -4.92 -10.60
N ASN A 95 -2.60 -4.45 -11.03
CA ASN A 95 -2.74 -3.67 -12.26
C ASN A 95 -2.02 -2.31 -12.18
N LEU A 96 -2.13 -1.61 -11.05
CA LEU A 96 -1.51 -0.29 -10.89
C LEU A 96 0.00 -0.37 -10.66
N ALA A 97 0.47 -1.42 -9.96
CA ALA A 97 1.91 -1.67 -9.80
C ALA A 97 2.55 -2.12 -11.11
N GLY A 98 1.85 -2.91 -11.93
CA GLY A 98 2.43 -3.55 -13.09
C GLY A 98 3.60 -4.44 -12.68
N ILE A 99 4.80 -4.14 -13.19
CA ILE A 99 6.04 -4.85 -12.84
C ILE A 99 6.80 -4.21 -11.66
N LYS A 100 6.32 -3.08 -11.13
CA LYS A 100 7.03 -2.34 -10.06
C LYS A 100 6.92 -3.11 -8.74
N PRO A 101 7.98 -3.11 -7.90
CA PRO A 101 7.87 -3.56 -6.51
C PRO A 101 6.76 -2.79 -5.79
N TYR A 102 5.88 -3.51 -5.11
CA TYR A 102 4.75 -2.90 -4.41
C TYR A 102 4.37 -3.62 -3.12
N GLN A 103 3.69 -2.89 -2.25
CA GLN A 103 2.99 -3.41 -1.08
C GLN A 103 1.66 -2.67 -0.95
N TYR A 104 0.60 -3.35 -0.56
CA TYR A 104 -0.68 -2.73 -0.29
C TYR A 104 -1.34 -3.26 0.98
N ALA A 105 -2.28 -2.49 1.49
CA ALA A 105 -3.21 -2.88 2.53
C ALA A 105 -4.62 -2.40 2.18
N LEU A 106 -5.62 -3.24 2.45
CA LEU A 106 -7.04 -2.88 2.46
C LEU A 106 -7.45 -2.60 3.90
N HIS A 107 -7.88 -1.37 4.19
CA HIS A 107 -8.45 -0.97 5.47
C HIS A 107 -9.95 -0.77 5.33
N ALA A 108 -10.71 -0.95 6.41
CA ALA A 108 -12.14 -0.65 6.47
C ALA A 108 -12.52 0.01 7.82
N PRO A 109 -11.96 1.17 8.18
CA PRO A 109 -12.35 1.87 9.39
C PRO A 109 -13.78 2.38 9.31
N GLU A 110 -14.33 2.69 10.47
CA GLU A 110 -15.61 3.37 10.59
C GLU A 110 -15.58 4.76 9.89
N GLY A 111 -16.59 5.03 9.07
CA GLY A 111 -16.73 6.26 8.31
C GLY A 111 -17.12 7.45 9.18
N LYS A 112 -16.36 8.56 9.09
CA LYS A 112 -16.53 9.76 9.92
C LYS A 112 -17.89 10.45 9.83
N LEU A 113 -18.62 10.29 8.72
CA LEU A 113 -19.86 11.01 8.44
C LEU A 113 -21.13 10.20 8.77
N GLY A 114 -21.01 8.89 9.01
CA GLY A 114 -22.20 8.04 9.13
C GLY A 114 -22.01 6.67 9.76
N GLY A 115 -20.83 6.33 10.29
CA GLY A 115 -20.59 5.02 10.92
C GLY A 115 -20.40 3.86 9.93
N ASP A 116 -20.83 4.02 8.68
CA ASP A 116 -20.63 3.00 7.64
C ASP A 116 -19.13 2.75 7.40
N PRO A 117 -18.71 1.49 7.18
CA PRO A 117 -17.32 1.18 6.84
C PRO A 117 -16.85 1.97 5.61
N ASN A 118 -15.62 2.48 5.67
CA ASN A 118 -14.96 3.15 4.57
C ASN A 118 -13.82 2.26 4.04
N PRO A 119 -14.11 1.23 3.24
CA PRO A 119 -13.08 0.36 2.70
C PRO A 119 -12.19 1.14 1.72
N HIS A 120 -10.88 1.11 1.91
CA HIS A 120 -9.92 1.76 1.02
C HIS A 120 -8.58 1.06 1.00
N ILE A 121 -7.89 1.18 -0.14
CA ILE A 121 -6.58 0.62 -0.39
C ILE A 121 -5.54 1.71 -0.14
N HIS A 122 -4.50 1.37 0.62
CA HIS A 122 -3.21 2.04 0.54
C HIS A 122 -2.27 1.16 -0.27
N LEU A 123 -1.85 1.60 -1.44
CA LEU A 123 -0.88 0.89 -2.30
C LEU A 123 0.39 1.73 -2.43
N MET A 124 1.49 1.21 -1.89
CA MET A 124 2.83 1.76 -2.07
C MET A 124 3.50 1.08 -3.27
N CYS A 125 3.84 1.85 -4.30
CA CYS A 125 4.58 1.38 -5.48
C CYS A 125 5.94 2.07 -5.58
N SER A 126 7.00 1.33 -5.91
CA SER A 126 8.28 1.93 -6.27
C SER A 126 8.26 2.48 -7.70
N ASP A 127 8.84 3.65 -7.93
CA ASP A 127 9.11 4.12 -9.30
C ASP A 127 10.41 3.52 -9.88
N ARG A 128 11.09 2.65 -9.12
CA ARG A 128 12.24 1.87 -9.61
C ARG A 128 11.72 0.58 -10.25
N LEU A 129 12.10 0.35 -11.51
CA LEU A 129 11.71 -0.84 -12.25
C LEU A 129 12.72 -1.96 -12.01
N PRO A 130 12.27 -3.23 -11.95
CA PRO A 130 13.18 -4.36 -12.06
C PRO A 130 13.74 -4.37 -13.50
N ASP A 131 15.06 -4.25 -13.63
CA ASP A 131 15.77 -4.31 -14.91
C ASP A 131 16.29 -5.72 -15.22
N GLY A 132 16.08 -6.68 -14.31
CA GLY A 132 16.52 -8.07 -14.46
C GLY A 132 18.00 -8.28 -14.16
N ILE A 133 18.69 -7.28 -13.61
CA ILE A 133 20.08 -7.40 -13.17
C ILE A 133 20.11 -7.82 -11.69
N PRO A 134 20.78 -8.93 -11.32
CA PRO A 134 20.92 -9.37 -9.93
C PRO A 134 21.67 -8.37 -9.02
#